data_AF-A0A2V5HHT9-F1
#
_entry.id   AF-A0A2V5HHT9-F1
#
_cell.length_a   1.000
_cell.length_b   1.000
_cell.length_c   1.000
_cell.angle_alpha   90.00
_cell.angle_beta   90.00
_cell.angle_gamma   90.00
#
_symmetry.space_group_name_H-M   'P 1'
#
loop_
_entity.id
_entity.type
_entity.pdbx_description
1 polymer ?
#
loop_
_entity_poly.entity_id
_entity_poly.type
_entity_poly.pdbx_seq_one_letter_code
_entity_poly.pdbx_strand_id
1 'polypeptide(L)'
;MSSTVNKTGKKTRSAIADVVSREYTINMHKRMHGVSFKKRAPRAIKEIRAFAERAMGTTDVRVDPQLNKKVWEAGIKGVPFRLRVRISRKRNDEEGAKEKLYSYVQAVNVKEAKGLHTVVVDDE
;
A
#
# COMPACT_ATOMS: atom_id res chain seq x y z
N MET A 1 16.67 50.54 4.55
CA MET A 1 17.41 49.50 3.81
C MET A 1 16.57 48.24 3.82
N SER A 2 16.09 47.82 2.65
CA SER A 2 15.20 46.68 2.47
C SER A 2 15.97 45.38 2.61
N SER A 3 15.64 44.56 3.61
CA SER A 3 16.17 43.21 3.76
C SER A 3 15.27 42.21 3.03
N THR A 4 15.66 41.85 1.81
CA THR A 4 15.01 40.81 1.02
C THR A 4 15.25 39.44 1.66
N VAL A 5 14.19 38.83 2.20
CA VAL A 5 14.24 37.45 2.72
C VAL A 5 14.24 36.48 1.53
N ASN A 6 15.40 35.87 1.24
CA ASN A 6 15.50 34.80 0.27
C ASN A 6 14.76 33.54 0.78
N LYS A 7 13.56 33.29 0.23
CA LYS A 7 12.84 32.02 0.38
C LYS A 7 13.65 30.93 -0.33
N THR A 8 14.40 30.13 0.42
CA THR A 8 15.07 28.95 -0.10
C THR A 8 14.05 28.00 -0.72
N GLY A 9 14.09 27.85 -2.06
CA GLY A 9 13.21 26.94 -2.80
C GLY A 9 13.32 25.52 -2.27
N LYS A 10 12.19 24.87 -2.00
CA LYS A 10 12.13 23.43 -1.72
C LYS A 10 12.74 22.70 -2.92
N LYS A 11 13.87 22.01 -2.70
CA LYS A 11 14.42 21.07 -3.67
C LYS A 11 13.31 20.08 -4.07
N THR A 12 12.96 20.06 -5.34
CA THR A 12 12.01 19.09 -5.90
C THR A 12 12.65 17.71 -5.80
N ARG A 13 12.08 16.81 -5.00
CA ARG A 13 12.53 15.42 -4.95
C ARG A 13 12.31 14.80 -6.33
N SER A 14 13.30 14.07 -6.83
CA SER A 14 13.23 13.40 -8.13
C SER A 14 12.33 12.17 -8.03
N ALA A 15 11.54 11.90 -9.08
CA ALA A 15 10.63 10.75 -9.11
C ALA A 15 11.35 9.39 -8.99
N ILE A 16 12.65 9.34 -9.30
CA ILE A 16 13.51 8.16 -9.12
C ILE A 16 13.74 7.87 -7.64
N ALA A 17 14.00 8.90 -6.83
CA ALA A 17 14.14 8.74 -5.38
C ALA A 17 12.83 8.34 -4.70
N ASP A 18 11.71 8.48 -5.42
CA ASP A 18 10.39 8.10 -4.95
C ASP A 18 10.04 6.64 -5.27
N VAL A 19 10.76 5.92 -6.14
CA VAL A 19 10.52 4.48 -6.33
C VAL A 19 11.00 3.74 -5.09
N VAL A 20 10.08 3.08 -4.38
CA VAL A 20 10.38 2.41 -3.11
C VAL A 20 9.47 1.20 -2.94
N SER A 21 10.06 0.09 -2.49
CA SER A 21 9.35 -1.11 -2.08
C SER A 21 9.43 -1.29 -0.57
N ARG A 22 8.29 -1.54 0.07
CA ARG A 22 8.18 -1.74 1.51
C ARG A 22 7.25 -2.87 1.83
N GLU A 23 7.63 -3.67 2.81
CA GLU A 23 6.74 -4.65 3.39
C GLU A 23 6.09 -4.13 4.66
N TYR A 24 4.77 -4.29 4.73
CA TYR A 24 3.94 -3.85 5.83
C TYR A 24 3.15 -5.02 6.40
N THR A 25 2.88 -4.95 7.70
CA THR A 25 1.89 -5.82 8.36
C THR A 25 0.61 -5.03 8.57
N ILE A 26 -0.47 -5.39 7.88
CA ILE A 26 -1.78 -4.77 8.07
C ILE A 26 -2.55 -5.55 9.13
N ASN A 27 -2.98 -4.85 10.19
CA ASN A 27 -3.92 -5.39 11.16
C ASN A 27 -5.35 -5.27 10.62
N MET A 28 -5.83 -6.35 10.00
CA MET A 28 -7.17 -6.43 9.43
C MET A 28 -8.24 -6.65 10.51
N HIS A 29 -7.90 -7.31 11.62
CA HIS A 29 -8.84 -7.54 12.72
C HIS A 29 -9.42 -6.23 13.28
N LYS A 30 -8.55 -5.23 13.53
CA LYS A 30 -9.00 -3.91 13.99
C LYS A 30 -9.83 -3.18 12.95
N ARG A 31 -9.48 -3.31 11.66
CA ARG A 31 -10.17 -2.63 10.54
C ARG A 31 -11.52 -3.24 10.21
N MET A 32 -11.69 -4.54 10.44
CA MET A 32 -12.92 -5.30 10.18
C MET A 32 -13.84 -5.38 11.41
N HIS A 33 -13.48 -4.74 12.53
CA HIS A 33 -14.28 -4.73 13.74
C HIS A 33 -15.66 -4.10 13.49
N GLY A 34 -16.73 -4.77 13.91
CA GLY A 34 -18.12 -4.31 13.71
C GLY A 34 -18.66 -4.41 12.29
N VAL A 35 -17.89 -4.95 11.32
CA VAL A 35 -18.36 -5.11 9.93
C VAL A 35 -19.22 -6.36 9.80
N SER A 36 -20.39 -6.23 9.16
CA SER A 36 -21.26 -7.35 8.83
C SER A 36 -20.52 -8.42 8.01
N PHE A 37 -20.73 -9.70 8.32
CA PHE A 37 -20.00 -10.82 7.71
C PHE A 37 -20.05 -10.82 6.17
N LYS A 38 -21.22 -10.50 5.58
CA LYS A 38 -21.40 -10.44 4.13
C LYS A 38 -20.57 -9.33 3.46
N LYS A 39 -20.02 -8.39 4.22
CA LYS A 39 -19.24 -7.25 3.71
C LYS A 39 -17.77 -7.31 4.11
N ARG A 40 -17.32 -8.31 4.88
CA ARG A 40 -15.94 -8.36 5.42
C ARG A 40 -14.88 -8.44 4.34
N ALA A 41 -14.85 -9.48 3.49
CA ALA A 41 -13.83 -9.58 2.45
C ALA A 41 -13.86 -8.41 1.42
N PRO A 42 -15.03 -7.95 0.93
CA PRO A 42 -15.10 -6.76 0.09
C PRO A 42 -14.56 -5.49 0.80
N ARG A 43 -14.87 -5.32 2.09
CA ARG A 43 -14.36 -4.19 2.88
C ARG A 43 -12.86 -4.32 3.13
N ALA A 44 -12.35 -5.53 3.34
CA ALA A 44 -10.94 -5.80 3.53
C ALA A 44 -10.10 -5.32 2.35
N ILE A 45 -10.53 -5.59 1.12
CA ILE A 45 -9.83 -5.11 -0.09
C ILE A 45 -9.83 -3.59 -0.17
N LYS A 46 -10.96 -2.94 0.15
CA LYS A 46 -11.04 -1.48 0.20
C LYS A 46 -10.10 -0.89 1.25
N GLU A 47 -10.00 -1.53 2.41
CA GLU A 47 -9.07 -1.11 3.47
C GLU A 47 -7.60 -1.34 3.11
N ILE A 48 -7.26 -2.40 2.37
CA ILE A 48 -5.92 -2.63 1.85
C ILE A 48 -5.56 -1.53 0.84
N ARG A 49 -6.48 -1.19 -0.07
CA ARG A 49 -6.31 -0.09 -1.02
C ARG A 49 -6.09 1.25 -0.31
N ALA A 50 -6.94 1.58 0.65
CA ALA A 50 -6.83 2.83 1.43
C ALA A 50 -5.56 2.88 2.28
N PHE A 51 -5.08 1.73 2.76
CA PHE A 51 -3.79 1.64 3.46
C PHE A 51 -2.63 1.93 2.51
N ALA A 52 -2.62 1.34 1.32
CA ALA A 52 -1.57 1.57 0.32
C ALA A 52 -1.54 3.02 -0.15
N GLU A 53 -2.71 3.62 -0.43
CA GLU A 53 -2.85 5.02 -0.80
C GLU A 53 -2.25 5.95 0.27
N ARG A 54 -2.57 5.71 1.55
CA ARG A 54 -2.02 6.50 2.67
C ARG A 54 -0.53 6.27 2.89
N ALA A 55 -0.05 5.04 2.74
CA ALA A 55 1.34 4.69 3.02
C ALA A 55 2.31 5.16 1.93
N MET A 56 1.87 5.13 0.67
CA MET A 56 2.72 5.45 -0.49
C MET A 56 2.41 6.81 -1.13
N GLY A 57 1.27 7.42 -0.81
CA GLY A 57 0.85 8.72 -1.33
C GLY A 57 0.46 8.70 -2.82
N THR A 58 0.02 7.54 -3.33
CA THR A 58 -0.41 7.36 -4.73
C THR A 58 -1.91 7.10 -4.80
N THR A 59 -2.59 7.77 -5.73
CA THR A 59 -4.02 7.58 -6.02
C THR A 59 -4.29 6.29 -6.82
N ASP A 60 -3.41 5.93 -7.76
CA ASP A 60 -3.48 4.65 -8.47
C ASP A 60 -2.88 3.52 -7.60
N VAL A 61 -3.75 2.60 -7.18
CA VAL A 61 -3.39 1.43 -6.39
C VAL A 61 -3.91 0.18 -7.10
N ARG A 62 -2.99 -0.70 -7.46
CA ARG A 62 -3.23 -1.96 -8.17
C ARG A 62 -3.01 -3.11 -7.19
N VAL A 63 -4.04 -3.94 -7.00
CA VAL A 63 -4.02 -5.09 -6.08
C VAL A 63 -3.72 -6.34 -6.89
N ASP A 64 -2.70 -7.10 -6.50
CA ASP A 64 -2.35 -8.38 -7.12
C ASP A 64 -3.51 -9.39 -6.99
N PRO A 65 -3.90 -10.10 -8.06
CA PRO A 65 -4.83 -11.21 -7.99
C PRO A 65 -4.50 -12.25 -6.91
N GLN A 66 -3.22 -12.51 -6.63
CA GLN A 66 -2.81 -13.45 -5.56
C GLN A 66 -3.14 -12.93 -4.16
N LEU A 67 -2.99 -11.62 -3.95
CA LEU A 67 -3.43 -10.97 -2.72
C LEU A 67 -4.94 -11.04 -2.56
N ASN A 68 -5.68 -10.86 -3.66
CA ASN A 68 -7.13 -11.06 -3.65
C ASN A 68 -7.50 -12.50 -3.27
N LYS A 69 -6.89 -13.51 -3.88
CA LYS A 69 -7.11 -14.92 -3.53
C LYS A 69 -6.86 -15.18 -2.03
N LYS A 70 -5.75 -14.68 -1.48
CA LYS A 70 -5.41 -14.85 -0.05
C LYS A 70 -6.42 -14.18 0.90
N VAL A 71 -6.98 -13.03 0.51
CA VAL A 71 -8.03 -12.37 1.31
C VAL A 71 -9.35 -13.14 1.28
N TRP A 72 -9.64 -13.82 0.17
CA TRP A 72 -10.87 -14.58 -0.06
C TRP A 72 -10.75 -16.09 0.25
N GLU A 73 -9.57 -16.59 0.62
CA GLU A 73 -9.26 -18.01 0.77
C GLU A 73 -10.22 -18.74 1.74
N ALA A 74 -10.52 -18.14 2.89
CA ALA A 74 -11.47 -18.68 3.87
C ALA A 74 -12.91 -18.12 3.70
N GLY A 75 -13.22 -17.58 2.51
CA GLY A 75 -14.52 -17.03 2.14
C GLY A 75 -14.82 -15.65 2.70
N ILE A 76 -16.06 -15.19 2.51
CA ILE A 76 -16.45 -13.78 2.72
C ILE A 76 -16.28 -13.28 4.17
N LYS A 77 -16.39 -14.18 5.16
CA LYS A 77 -16.23 -13.90 6.59
C LYS A 77 -14.78 -14.11 7.08
N GLY A 78 -14.02 -14.97 6.39
CA GLY A 78 -12.73 -15.51 6.82
C GLY A 78 -11.53 -14.63 6.49
N VAL A 79 -11.65 -13.31 6.64
CA VAL A 79 -10.51 -12.41 6.37
C VAL A 79 -9.40 -12.66 7.39
N PRO A 80 -8.14 -12.90 6.97
CA PRO A 80 -7.01 -13.07 7.87
C PRO A 80 -6.87 -11.90 8.84
N PHE A 81 -6.58 -12.15 10.12
CA PHE A 81 -6.50 -11.09 11.14
C PHE A 81 -5.32 -10.15 10.93
N ARG A 82 -4.20 -10.67 10.43
CA ARG A 82 -3.03 -9.89 10.00
C ARG A 82 -2.62 -10.37 8.63
N LEU A 83 -2.21 -9.43 7.78
CA LEU A 83 -1.78 -9.70 6.43
C LEU A 83 -0.45 -9.00 6.19
N ARG A 84 0.59 -9.77 5.85
CA ARG A 84 1.86 -9.23 5.38
C ARG A 84 1.75 -8.94 3.89
N VAL A 85 1.95 -7.68 3.53
CA VAL A 85 1.88 -7.22 2.14
C VAL A 85 3.16 -6.51 1.76
N ARG A 86 3.59 -6.69 0.52
CA ARG A 86 4.62 -5.87 -0.11
C ARG A 86 3.92 -4.83 -0.95
N ILE A 87 4.28 -3.57 -0.73
CA ILE A 87 3.79 -2.45 -1.53
C ILE A 87 4.99 -1.87 -2.26
N SER A 88 4.91 -1.85 -3.58
CA SER A 88 5.94 -1.32 -4.46
C SER A 88 5.38 -0.09 -5.16
N ARG A 89 5.98 1.08 -4.92
CA ARG A 89 5.66 2.31 -5.65
C ARG A 89 6.50 2.33 -6.91
N LYS A 90 5.88 2.12 -8.06
CA LYS A 90 6.52 1.97 -9.37
C LYS A 90 6.15 3.14 -10.29
N ARG A 91 6.98 3.38 -11.31
CA ARG A 91 6.71 4.35 -12.36
C ARG A 91 5.66 3.80 -13.33
N ASN A 92 4.74 4.65 -13.74
CA ASN A 92 3.83 4.33 -14.83
C ASN A 92 4.43 4.78 -16.16
N ASP A 93 4.73 3.83 -17.04
CA ASP A 93 5.31 4.08 -18.37
C ASP A 93 4.25 4.05 -19.49
N GLU A 94 2.96 3.91 -19.15
CA GLU A 94 1.85 3.98 -20.10
C GLU A 94 1.71 5.40 -20.69
N GLU A 95 1.73 5.51 -22.02
CA GLU A 95 1.58 6.78 -22.75
C GLU A 95 0.17 7.37 -22.50
N GLY A 96 0.09 8.51 -21.82
CA GLY A 96 -1.17 9.15 -21.43
C GLY A 96 -1.65 8.86 -19.99
N ALA A 97 -0.82 8.23 -19.16
CA ALA A 97 -1.13 8.02 -17.74
C ALA A 97 -1.43 9.34 -17.01
N LYS A 98 -2.57 9.39 -16.30
CA LYS A 98 -2.97 10.54 -15.46
C LYS A 98 -1.98 10.79 -14.31
N GLU A 99 -1.37 9.73 -13.81
CA GLU A 99 -0.46 9.74 -12.67
C GLU A 99 0.87 9.08 -13.06
N LYS A 100 1.99 9.69 -12.65
CA LYS A 100 3.33 9.21 -12.99
C LYS A 100 3.78 7.99 -12.18
N LEU A 101 3.14 7.74 -11.04
CA LEU A 101 3.47 6.69 -10.10
C LEU A 101 2.21 5.90 -9.73
N TYR A 102 2.35 4.59 -9.58
CA TYR A 102 1.31 3.73 -9.04
C TYR A 102 1.87 2.85 -7.92
N SER A 103 1.00 2.40 -7.01
CA SER A 103 1.35 1.41 -6.00
C SER A 103 0.83 0.04 -6.41
N TYR A 104 1.73 -0.95 -6.46
CA TYR A 104 1.39 -2.35 -6.63
C TYR A 104 1.44 -3.08 -5.28
N VAL A 105 0.35 -3.77 -4.92
CA VAL A 105 0.21 -4.44 -3.62
C VAL A 105 0.19 -5.95 -3.82
N GLN A 106 1.17 -6.63 -3.24
CA GLN A 106 1.34 -8.09 -3.32
C GLN A 106 1.22 -8.73 -1.95
N ALA A 107 0.83 -10.00 -1.92
CA ALA A 107 0.84 -10.80 -0.70
C ALA A 107 2.23 -11.35 -0.44
N VAL A 108 2.71 -11.25 0.79
CA VAL A 108 3.92 -11.96 1.21
C VAL A 108 3.50 -13.21 1.96
N ASN A 109 4.09 -14.34 1.58
CA ASN A 109 3.86 -15.61 2.27
C ASN A 109 4.79 -15.70 3.47
N VAL A 110 4.19 -15.55 4.66
CA VAL A 110 4.88 -15.68 5.93
C VAL A 110 4.05 -16.57 6.84
N LYS A 111 4.72 -17.44 7.61
CA LYS A 111 4.07 -18.31 8.59
C LYS A 111 3.36 -17.49 9.68
N GLU A 112 4.03 -16.46 10.20
CA GLU A 112 3.47 -15.55 11.20
C GLU A 112 3.70 -14.09 10.84
N ALA A 113 2.62 -13.31 10.76
CA ALA A 113 2.69 -11.88 10.47
C ALA A 113 2.78 -11.00 11.74
N LYS A 114 2.70 -11.58 12.95
CA LYS A 114 2.73 -10.83 14.20
C LYS A 114 4.19 -10.44 14.52
N GLY A 115 4.41 -9.21 14.99
CA GLY A 115 5.75 -8.74 15.38
C GLY A 115 6.65 -8.29 14.23
N LEU A 116 6.25 -8.51 12.97
CA LEU A 116 7.02 -8.02 11.82
C LEU A 116 6.80 -6.52 11.63
N HIS A 117 7.88 -5.76 11.81
CA HIS A 117 7.95 -4.32 11.56
C HIS A 117 7.93 -4.01 10.06
N THR A 118 7.72 -2.74 9.72
CA THR A 118 7.86 -2.28 8.34
C THR A 118 9.32 -2.38 7.92
N VAL A 119 9.57 -3.00 6.77
CA VAL A 119 10.91 -3.17 6.22
C VAL A 119 10.93 -2.56 4.81
N VAL A 120 11.97 -1.81 4.48
CA VAL A 120 12.25 -1.39 3.10
C VAL A 120 12.90 -2.57 2.41
N VAL A 121 12.36 -2.96 1.26
CA VAL A 121 12.86 -4.09 0.47
C VAL A 121 13.38 -3.52 -0.84
N ASP A 122 14.60 -3.90 -1.19
CA ASP A 122 15.15 -3.60 -2.51
C ASP A 122 14.52 -4.57 -3.51
N ASP A 123 13.95 -4.02 -4.59
CA ASP A 123 13.54 -4.84 -5.73
C ASP A 123 14.83 -5.15 -6.52
N GLU A 124 15.31 -6.40 -6.45
CA GLU A 124 16.33 -6.92 -7.39
C GLU A 124 15.81 -6.92 -8.84
#